data_AF-A0A0P7FRV3-F1
#
_entry.id   AF-A0A0P7FRV3-F1
#
_cell.length_a   1.000
_cell.length_b   1.000
_cell.length_c   1.000
_cell.angle_alpha   90.00
_cell.angle_beta   90.00
_cell.angle_gamma   90.00
#
_symmetry.space_group_name_H-M   'P 1'
#
loop_
_entity.id
_entity.type
_entity.pdbx_description
1 polymer ?
#
loop_
_entity_poly.entity_id
_entity_poly.type
_entity_poly.pdbx_seq_one_letter_code
_entity_poly.pdbx_strand_id
1 'polypeptide(L)'
;MIFVDPSLAEKLAAAYDPEAFESVEQFVVMGSEVPDLPLEPITDYESFIGDQSTSYEFPELDEEQPAGMCYTSGTTGMPKGVEYTHKMLHAHTMATMVPQALNIDDADVVMPVVPMFHVNAWGCRSRRPPPGPSRCSPARRRSRRTSPGSSRRRA
;
A
#
# COMPACT_ATOMS: atom_id res chain seq x y z
N MET A 1 15.36 -8.46 7.04
CA MET A 1 15.35 -7.01 6.68
C MET A 1 14.10 -6.35 7.22
N ILE A 2 14.17 -5.10 7.67
CA ILE A 2 13.03 -4.31 8.15
C ILE A 2 12.98 -2.97 7.41
N PHE A 3 11.83 -2.65 6.82
CA PHE A 3 11.54 -1.33 6.26
C PHE A 3 10.80 -0.48 7.29
N VAL A 4 11.32 0.71 7.59
CA VAL A 4 10.78 1.59 8.63
C VAL A 4 10.54 2.98 8.09
N ASP A 5 9.37 3.55 8.39
CA ASP A 5 9.09 4.96 8.10
C ASP A 5 9.96 5.86 9.00
N PRO A 6 10.51 6.98 8.50
CA PRO A 6 11.31 7.90 9.31
C PRO A 6 10.65 8.31 10.64
N SER A 7 9.32 8.47 10.68
CA SER A 7 8.59 8.84 11.90
C SER A 7 8.53 7.73 12.97
N LEU A 8 8.90 6.50 12.61
CA LEU A 8 8.91 5.33 13.48
C LEU A 8 10.33 4.86 13.81
N ALA A 9 11.36 5.39 13.16
CA ALA A 9 12.73 4.92 13.27
C ALA A 9 13.29 5.05 14.71
N GLU A 10 13.04 6.18 15.39
CA GLU A 10 13.45 6.36 16.79
C GLU A 10 12.77 5.37 17.75
N LYS A 11 11.50 5.06 17.51
CA LYS A 11 10.75 4.09 18.33
C LYS A 11 11.27 2.67 18.11
N LEU A 12 11.65 2.35 16.88
CA LEU A 12 12.28 1.07 16.56
C LEU A 12 13.63 0.95 17.25
N ALA A 13 14.46 1.99 17.21
CA ALA A 13 15.74 2.00 17.90
C ALA A 13 15.59 1.87 19.42
N ALA A 14 14.59 2.54 20.01
CA ALA A 14 14.30 2.42 21.44
C ALA A 14 13.80 1.03 21.86
N ALA A 15 13.16 0.29 20.95
CA ALA A 15 12.65 -1.06 21.17
C ALA A 15 13.59 -2.16 20.67
N TYR A 16 14.77 -1.79 20.17
CA TYR A 16 15.72 -2.74 19.60
C TYR A 16 16.33 -3.62 20.69
N ASP A 17 16.21 -4.92 20.49
CA ASP A 17 16.78 -5.96 21.35
C ASP A 17 17.57 -6.94 20.46
N PRO A 18 18.90 -7.07 20.64
CA PRO A 18 19.73 -7.95 19.82
C PRO A 18 19.25 -9.39 19.75
N GLU A 19 18.64 -9.94 20.82
CA GLU A 19 18.15 -11.31 20.83
C GLU A 19 16.84 -11.44 20.04
N ALA A 20 15.93 -10.48 20.18
CA ALA A 20 14.65 -10.50 19.47
C ALA A 20 14.79 -10.18 17.97
N PHE A 21 15.85 -9.48 17.58
CA PHE A 21 16.09 -9.01 16.21
C PHE A 21 17.24 -9.74 15.49
N GLU A 22 17.72 -10.88 16.00
CA GLU A 22 18.84 -11.64 15.41
C GLU A 22 18.63 -12.00 13.92
N SER A 23 17.39 -12.26 13.51
CA SER A 23 17.04 -12.56 12.10
C SER A 23 17.05 -11.33 11.17
N VAL A 24 17.28 -10.13 11.69
CA VAL A 24 17.22 -8.89 10.93
C VAL A 24 18.61 -8.52 10.42
N GLU A 25 18.84 -8.85 9.16
CA GLU A 25 20.11 -8.58 8.48
C GLU A 25 20.32 -7.11 8.09
N GLN A 26 19.25 -6.31 7.98
CA GLN A 26 19.32 -4.94 7.47
C GLN A 26 18.10 -4.10 7.83
N PHE A 27 18.33 -2.83 8.16
CA PHE A 27 17.30 -1.80 8.34
C PHE A 27 17.30 -0.83 7.15
N VAL A 28 16.13 -0.60 6.57
CA VAL A 28 15.93 0.33 5.45
C VAL A 28 14.94 1.41 5.85
N VAL A 29 15.39 2.66 5.87
CA VAL A 29 14.54 3.80 6.17
C VAL A 29 13.82 4.24 4.91
N MET A 30 12.48 4.27 4.95
CA MET A 30 11.60 4.71 3.86
C MET A 30 11.61 6.24 3.70
N GLY A 31 12.79 6.79 3.49
CA GLY A 31 13.07 8.21 3.29
C GLY A 31 14.36 8.39 2.52
N SER A 32 14.71 9.65 2.25
CA SER A 32 15.92 10.03 1.51
C SER A 32 17.13 10.30 2.41
N GLU A 33 16.98 10.17 3.73
CA GLU A 33 18.04 10.40 4.71
C GLU A 33 17.96 9.34 5.81
N VAL A 34 19.14 8.92 6.29
CA VAL A 34 19.27 8.02 7.43
C VAL A 34 19.35 8.85 8.72
N PRO A 35 18.41 8.68 9.67
CA PRO A 35 18.51 9.30 10.99
C PRO A 35 19.69 8.69 11.78
N ASP A 36 20.35 9.50 12.62
CA ASP A 36 21.43 9.05 13.50
C ASP A 36 20.86 8.14 14.60
N LEU A 37 20.94 6.82 14.38
CA LEU A 37 20.36 5.79 15.24
C LEU A 37 21.38 4.67 15.49
N PRO A 38 21.39 4.06 16.68
CA PRO A 38 22.28 2.95 17.02
C PRO A 38 21.80 1.61 16.41
N LEU A 39 21.43 1.62 15.14
CA LEU A 39 20.99 0.44 14.39
C LEU A 39 22.00 0.19 13.27
N GLU A 40 22.64 -0.98 13.26
CA GLU A 40 23.59 -1.35 12.23
C GLU A 40 23.28 -2.76 11.72
N PRO A 41 23.27 -3.00 10.39
CA PRO A 41 23.44 -2.04 9.30
C PRO A 41 22.13 -1.29 8.93
N ILE A 42 22.22 0.02 8.69
CA ILE A 42 21.11 0.90 8.30
C ILE A 42 21.41 1.66 6.99
N THR A 43 20.42 1.80 6.12
CA THR A 43 20.51 2.56 4.86
C THR A 43 19.21 3.29 4.54
N ASP A 44 19.27 4.35 3.72
CA ASP A 44 18.08 4.98 3.15
C ASP A 44 17.55 4.15 1.97
N TYR A 45 16.28 4.38 1.62
CA TYR A 45 15.58 3.61 0.60
C TYR A 45 16.16 3.83 -0.81
N GLU A 46 16.52 5.06 -1.16
CA GLU A 46 17.02 5.38 -2.50
C GLU A 46 18.39 4.75 -2.74
N SER A 47 19.29 4.80 -1.76
CA SER A 47 20.57 4.08 -1.81
C SER A 47 20.38 2.57 -1.85
N PHE A 48 19.38 2.03 -1.14
CA PHE A 48 19.09 0.59 -1.13
C PHE A 48 18.66 0.06 -2.51
N ILE A 49 17.86 0.82 -3.25
CA ILE A 49 17.36 0.42 -4.58
C ILE A 49 18.21 0.95 -5.74
N GLY A 50 19.08 1.93 -5.52
CA GLY A 50 19.71 2.73 -6.58
C GLY A 50 20.55 1.92 -7.57
N ASP A 51 21.21 0.87 -7.10
CA ASP A 51 22.02 -0.02 -7.95
C ASP A 51 21.22 -1.21 -8.53
N GLN A 52 19.92 -1.30 -8.24
CA GLN A 52 19.05 -2.37 -8.74
C GLN A 52 18.54 -2.07 -10.15
N SER A 53 18.32 -3.13 -10.93
CA SER A 53 17.80 -2.97 -12.28
C SER A 53 16.39 -2.38 -12.28
N THR A 54 16.16 -1.42 -13.16
CA THR A 54 14.81 -0.90 -13.47
C THR A 54 14.02 -1.84 -14.38
N SER A 55 14.67 -2.87 -14.95
CA SER A 55 14.02 -3.92 -15.71
C SER A 55 13.73 -5.12 -14.82
N TYR A 56 12.46 -5.47 -14.69
CA TYR A 56 12.02 -6.71 -14.06
C TYR A 56 11.31 -7.57 -15.11
N GLU A 57 11.79 -8.80 -15.29
CA GLU A 57 11.13 -9.78 -16.13
C GLU A 57 9.95 -10.37 -15.35
N PHE A 58 8.73 -9.97 -15.73
CA PHE A 58 7.54 -10.52 -15.10
C PHE A 58 7.39 -11.99 -15.51
N PRO A 59 7.16 -12.90 -14.55
CA PRO A 59 6.91 -14.28 -14.87
C PRO A 59 5.60 -14.41 -15.68
N GLU A 60 5.56 -15.35 -16.61
CA GLU A 60 4.31 -15.78 -17.22
C GLU A 60 3.51 -16.56 -16.18
N LEU A 61 2.34 -16.05 -15.81
CA LEU A 61 1.44 -16.67 -14.85
C LEU A 61 0.21 -17.20 -15.57
N ASP A 62 -0.21 -18.41 -15.21
CA ASP A 62 -1.50 -18.96 -15.65
C ASP A 62 -2.64 -18.13 -15.02
N GLU A 63 -3.65 -17.80 -15.82
CA GLU A 63 -4.82 -17.05 -15.35
C GLU A 63 -5.64 -17.83 -14.30
N GLU A 64 -5.59 -19.16 -14.33
CA GLU A 64 -6.24 -20.04 -13.35
C GLU A 64 -5.40 -20.23 -12.08
N GLN A 65 -4.17 -19.69 -12.03
CA GLN A 65 -3.36 -19.75 -10.82
C GLN A 65 -4.00 -18.94 -9.68
N PRO A 66 -3.99 -19.44 -8.43
CA PRO A 66 -4.45 -18.70 -7.26
C PRO A 66 -3.68 -17.39 -7.06
N ALA A 67 -4.41 -16.28 -6.96
CA ALA A 67 -3.88 -14.93 -6.81
C ALA A 67 -4.12 -14.35 -5.40
N GLY A 68 -5.08 -14.89 -4.65
CA GLY A 68 -5.36 -14.46 -3.29
C GLY A 68 -6.46 -15.28 -2.63
N MET A 69 -6.58 -15.15 -1.30
CA MET A 69 -7.59 -15.84 -0.52
C MET A 69 -8.16 -14.90 0.55
N CYS A 70 -9.47 -14.96 0.77
CA CYS A 70 -10.15 -14.25 1.85
C CYS A 70 -10.89 -15.25 2.73
N TYR A 71 -10.70 -15.13 4.05
CA TYR A 71 -11.49 -15.89 5.02
C TYR A 71 -12.72 -15.09 5.40
N THR A 72 -13.89 -15.73 5.29
CA THR A 72 -15.14 -15.16 5.77
C THR A 72 -15.44 -15.80 7.12
N SER A 73 -15.73 -14.96 8.13
CA SER A 73 -15.95 -15.49 9.49
C SER A 73 -17.21 -16.36 9.57
N GLY A 74 -18.17 -16.21 8.65
CA GLY A 74 -19.48 -16.85 8.72
C GLY A 74 -20.23 -16.50 10.00
N THR A 75 -21.53 -16.79 10.07
CA THR A 75 -22.31 -16.63 11.31
C THR A 75 -22.38 -17.92 12.13
N THR A 76 -21.88 -19.03 11.61
CA THR A 76 -21.82 -20.34 12.29
C THR A 76 -20.55 -21.11 11.89
N GLY A 77 -19.68 -21.40 12.86
CA GLY A 77 -18.54 -22.32 12.71
C GLY A 77 -17.18 -21.67 12.41
N MET A 78 -16.24 -22.49 11.94
CA MET A 78 -14.88 -22.06 11.59
C MET A 78 -14.88 -21.20 10.31
N PRO A 79 -14.01 -20.18 10.21
CA PRO A 79 -13.90 -19.35 9.03
C PRO A 79 -13.64 -20.16 7.76
N LYS A 80 -14.37 -19.85 6.69
CA LYS A 80 -14.21 -20.53 5.39
C LYS A 80 -13.36 -19.66 4.48
N GLY A 81 -12.29 -20.24 3.92
CA GLY A 81 -11.43 -19.60 2.93
C GLY A 81 -12.09 -19.63 1.55
N VAL A 82 -12.08 -18.50 0.87
CA VAL A 82 -12.46 -18.35 -0.54
C VAL A 82 -11.21 -17.96 -1.31
N GLU A 83 -10.80 -18.82 -2.23
CA GLU A 83 -9.66 -18.59 -3.12
C GLU A 83 -10.11 -17.88 -4.40
N TYR A 84 -9.28 -16.97 -4.90
CA TYR A 84 -9.48 -16.23 -6.14
C TYR A 84 -8.32 -16.50 -7.09
N THR A 85 -8.62 -16.82 -8.34
CA THR A 85 -7.62 -16.89 -9.41
C THR A 85 -7.36 -15.53 -10.03
N HIS A 86 -6.27 -15.38 -10.78
CA HIS A 86 -5.98 -14.15 -11.53
C HIS A 86 -7.13 -13.78 -12.48
N LYS A 87 -7.70 -14.78 -13.16
CA LYS A 87 -8.85 -14.63 -14.06
C LYS A 87 -10.10 -14.13 -13.34
N MET A 88 -10.41 -14.67 -12.17
CA MET A 88 -11.58 -14.23 -11.37
C MET A 88 -11.46 -12.75 -10.98
N LEU A 89 -10.28 -12.34 -10.50
CA LEU A 89 -10.02 -10.95 -10.12
C LEU A 89 -10.10 -10.01 -11.33
N HIS A 90 -9.54 -10.43 -12.47
CA HIS A 90 -9.58 -9.65 -13.70
C HIS A 90 -11.02 -9.50 -14.21
N ALA A 91 -11.77 -10.61 -14.32
CA ALA A 91 -13.16 -10.61 -14.78
C ALA A 91 -14.06 -9.75 -13.87
N HIS A 92 -13.89 -9.84 -12.54
CA HIS A 92 -14.62 -9.00 -11.59
C HIS A 92 -14.29 -7.50 -11.76
N THR A 93 -13.02 -7.18 -12.00
CA THR A 93 -12.59 -5.80 -12.26
C THR A 93 -13.23 -5.27 -13.54
N MET A 94 -13.20 -6.03 -14.63
CA MET A 94 -13.84 -5.63 -15.90
C MET A 94 -15.35 -5.44 -15.75
N ALA A 95 -16.02 -6.34 -15.03
CA ALA A 95 -17.46 -6.28 -14.79
C ALA A 95 -17.89 -5.08 -13.93
N THR A 96 -17.04 -4.59 -13.04
CA THR A 96 -17.36 -3.44 -12.16
C THR A 96 -17.12 -2.08 -12.82
N MET A 97 -16.36 -2.03 -13.92
CA MET A 97 -16.04 -0.78 -14.64
C MET A 97 -17.15 -0.28 -15.56
N VAL A 98 -18.17 -1.09 -15.85
CA VAL A 98 -19.24 -0.66 -16.76
C VAL A 98 -20.13 0.42 -16.13
N PRO A 99 -20.80 1.26 -16.96
CA PRO A 99 -21.69 2.31 -16.47
C PRO A 99 -22.82 1.85 -15.54
N GLN A 100 -23.26 0.61 -15.68
CA GLN A 100 -24.33 0.00 -14.90
C GLN A 100 -23.84 -0.56 -13.54
N ALA A 101 -22.52 -0.57 -13.31
CA ALA A 101 -21.92 -1.04 -12.07
C ALA A 101 -21.36 0.15 -11.28
N LEU A 102 -20.04 0.26 -11.10
CA LEU A 102 -19.42 1.36 -10.36
C LEU A 102 -19.12 2.57 -11.26
N ASN A 103 -19.16 2.40 -12.60
CA ASN A 103 -18.88 3.44 -13.59
C ASN A 103 -17.64 4.28 -13.28
N ILE A 104 -16.58 3.64 -12.80
CA ILE A 104 -15.36 4.36 -12.50
C ILE A 104 -14.61 4.52 -13.82
N ASP A 105 -14.06 5.69 -14.11
CA ASP A 105 -13.21 5.94 -15.27
C ASP A 105 -11.79 6.36 -14.85
N ASP A 106 -11.01 6.93 -15.77
CA ASP A 106 -9.67 7.46 -15.55
C ASP A 106 -9.64 8.90 -15.01
N ALA A 107 -10.76 9.64 -15.11
CA ALA A 107 -10.94 10.97 -14.54
C ALA A 107 -11.33 10.91 -13.05
N ASP A 108 -11.82 9.77 -12.57
CA ASP A 108 -12.28 9.58 -11.21
C ASP A 108 -11.16 9.53 -10.15
N VAL A 109 -11.48 10.10 -8.97
CA VAL A 109 -10.68 9.98 -7.75
C VAL A 109 -11.44 9.13 -6.74
N VAL A 110 -10.98 7.88 -6.56
CA VAL A 110 -11.65 6.90 -5.71
C VAL A 110 -11.01 6.85 -4.33
N MET A 111 -11.84 6.92 -3.29
CA MET A 111 -11.43 6.72 -1.90
C MET A 111 -12.10 5.46 -1.34
N PRO A 112 -11.46 4.29 -1.45
CA PRO A 112 -12.00 3.07 -0.88
C PRO A 112 -11.96 3.17 0.65
N VAL A 113 -13.15 3.28 1.27
CA VAL A 113 -13.31 3.23 2.72
C VAL A 113 -13.31 1.77 3.20
N VAL A 114 -13.73 0.85 2.33
CA VAL A 114 -13.72 -0.59 2.61
C VAL A 114 -12.28 -1.07 2.76
N PRO A 115 -11.93 -1.75 3.87
CA PRO A 115 -10.57 -2.24 4.07
C PRO A 115 -10.12 -3.19 2.95
N MET A 116 -8.83 -3.16 2.60
CA MET A 116 -8.29 -4.03 1.54
C MET A 116 -8.37 -5.52 1.88
N PHE A 117 -8.44 -5.88 3.17
CA PHE A 117 -8.67 -7.27 3.61
C PHE A 117 -10.16 -7.70 3.53
N HIS A 118 -11.07 -6.79 3.21
CA HIS A 118 -12.49 -7.07 3.06
C HIS A 118 -12.84 -7.16 1.57
N VAL A 119 -12.72 -8.37 1.01
CA VAL A 119 -13.00 -8.67 -0.42
C VAL A 119 -12.19 -7.78 -1.37
N ASN A 120 -10.89 -7.64 -1.09
CA ASN A 120 -9.95 -6.85 -1.92
C ASN A 120 -10.41 -5.40 -2.17
N ALA A 121 -11.03 -4.77 -1.17
CA ALA A 121 -11.69 -3.45 -1.29
C ALA A 121 -12.67 -3.39 -2.48
N TRP A 122 -13.49 -4.43 -2.63
CA TRP A 122 -14.45 -4.60 -3.74
C TRP A 122 -13.81 -4.52 -5.13
N GLY A 123 -12.60 -5.06 -5.27
CA GLY A 123 -11.87 -5.05 -6.53
C GLY A 123 -11.17 -3.72 -6.85
N CYS A 124 -11.33 -2.68 -6.01
CA CYS A 124 -10.67 -1.39 -6.23
C CYS A 124 -9.13 -1.49 -6.18
N ARG A 125 -8.57 -2.51 -5.51
CA ARG A 125 -7.11 -2.75 -5.45
C ARG A 125 -6.52 -3.28 -6.75
N SER A 126 -7.24 -4.16 -7.45
CA SER A 126 -6.75 -4.81 -8.69
C SER A 126 -7.01 -3.97 -9.94
N ARG A 127 -7.62 -2.80 -9.79
CA ARG A 127 -7.98 -1.92 -10.89
C ARG A 127 -6.74 -1.19 -11.40
N ARG A 128 -6.22 -1.64 -12.54
CA ARG A 128 -5.23 -0.87 -13.30
C ARG A 128 -5.93 0.37 -13.87
N PRO A 129 -5.45 1.59 -13.59
CA PRO A 129 -5.96 2.76 -14.29
C PRO A 129 -5.59 2.67 -15.79
N PRO A 130 -6.48 3.08 -16.70
CA PRO A 130 -6.08 3.42 -18.09
C PRO A 130 -4.94 4.45 -18.07
N PRO A 131 -4.24 4.75 -19.19
CA PRO A 131 -3.19 5.76 -19.17
C PRO A 131 -3.80 7.14 -18.83
N GLY A 132 -3.75 7.52 -17.55
CA GLY A 132 -4.37 8.72 -16.98
C GLY A 132 -4.27 8.75 -15.44
N PRO A 133 -4.29 9.92 -14.80
CA PRO A 133 -3.97 10.07 -13.37
C PRO A 133 -5.18 9.79 -12.46
N SER A 134 -5.81 8.62 -12.53
CA SER A 134 -6.74 8.20 -11.47
C SER A 134 -5.93 7.74 -10.24
N ARG A 135 -6.07 8.49 -9.14
CA ARG A 135 -5.37 8.23 -7.87
C ARG A 135 -6.33 7.57 -6.90
N CYS A 136 -6.11 6.28 -6.63
CA CYS A 136 -6.73 5.59 -5.50
C CYS A 136 -5.84 5.84 -4.27
N SER A 137 -6.34 6.57 -3.26
CA SER A 137 -5.57 6.85 -2.04
C SER A 137 -6.40 6.50 -0.81
N PRO A 138 -5.82 5.80 0.20
CA PRO A 138 -6.49 5.63 1.47
C PRO A 138 -6.72 7.00 2.10
N ALA A 139 -7.81 7.15 2.85
CA ALA A 139 -8.25 8.41 3.43
C ALA A 139 -7.12 9.10 4.21
N ARG A 140 -6.44 10.07 3.58
CA ARG A 140 -5.42 10.88 4.24
C ARG A 140 -6.14 11.97 5.02
N ARG A 141 -6.05 11.95 6.35
CA ARG A 141 -6.53 13.05 7.19
C ARG A 141 -5.77 14.30 6.76
N ARG A 142 -6.42 15.22 6.03
CA ARG A 142 -5.83 16.50 5.68
C ARG A 142 -5.58 17.27 6.98
N SER A 143 -4.32 17.38 7.40
CA SER A 143 -3.95 18.42 8.36
C SER A 143 -4.28 19.76 7.69
N ARG A 144 -5.05 20.60 8.40
CA ARG A 144 -5.38 21.94 7.93
C ARG A 144 -4.06 22.67 7.67
N ARG A 145 -3.81 22.99 6.40
CA ARG A 145 -2.72 23.89 6.00
C ARG A 145 -3.09 25.27 6.54
N THR A 146 -2.64 25.60 7.74
CA THR A 146 -2.65 26.98 8.23
C THR A 146 -1.66 27.75 7.37
N SER A 147 -2.17 28.61 6.49
CA SER A 147 -1.34 29.56 5.77
C SER A 147 -0.90 30.65 6.76
N PRO A 148 0.40 31.01 6.82
CA PRO A 148 0.85 32.11 7.66
C PRO A 148 0.37 33.44 7.08
N GLY A 149 -0.02 34.35 7.98
CA GLY A 149 -0.89 35.48 7.70
C GLY A 149 -0.36 36.54 6.75
N SER A 150 -1.31 37.30 6.20
CA SER A 150 -1.10 38.71 5.85
C SER A 150 -2.11 39.56 6.62
N SER A 151 -1.57 40.57 7.27
CA SER A 151 -2.23 41.47 8.21
C SER A 151 -2.95 42.63 7.52
N ARG A 152 -3.98 43.17 8.18
CA ARG A 152 -4.56 44.54 8.02
C ARG A 152 -5.43 44.72 6.75
N ARG A 153 -6.61 45.36 6.77
CA ARG A 153 -7.15 46.47 7.58
C ARG A 153 -8.69 46.38 7.60
N ARG A 154 -9.28 46.82 8.73
CA ARG A 154 -10.67 47.27 8.83
C ARG A 154 -10.91 48.47 7.90
N ALA A 155 -12.03 48.45 7.20
CA ALA A 155 -12.97 49.54 6.97
C ALA A 155 -14.33 48.90 6.67
#